data_AF-A0A2E9GTX1-F1
#
_entry.id   AF-A0A2E9GTX1-F1
#
_cell.length_a   1.000
_cell.length_b   1.000
_cell.length_c   1.000
_cell.angle_alpha   90.00
_cell.angle_beta   90.00
_cell.angle_gamma   90.00
#
_symmetry.space_group_name_H-M   'P 1'
#
loop_
_entity.id
_entity.type
_entity.pdbx_description
1 polymer ?
#
loop_
_entity_poly.entity_id
_entity_poly.type
_entity_poly.pdbx_seq_one_letter_code
_entity_poly.pdbx_strand_id
1 'polypeptide(L)'
;MFPADVSVACLEHSFPPRRVAANPAVQNNFGVVLYSAARGRLVVKDLISWLTARDVNFVRVGRVDSGGVLRVEAQTIRHLASALENGLPMVPAVQAALPLNGVADIPELSAVGQVWLVPDLETARVLPWEPNHASCLGSFVETGGTPWTHCPRAALDRAVAALAARGLVMQAAFAARIHAPAP
;
A
#
# COMPACT_ATOMS: atom_id res chain seq x y z
N MET A 1 -29.54 -5.77 -0.09
CA MET A 1 -29.40 -4.37 0.37
C MET A 1 -28.14 -4.34 1.21
N PHE A 2 -27.02 -3.86 0.66
CA PHE A 2 -25.81 -3.67 1.46
C PHE A 2 -26.11 -2.54 2.46
N PRO A 3 -25.87 -2.73 3.77
CA PRO A 3 -26.11 -1.66 4.73
C PRO A 3 -25.22 -0.47 4.39
N ALA A 4 -25.80 0.73 4.38
CA ALA A 4 -25.12 1.99 4.09
C ALA A 4 -23.97 2.32 5.07
N ASP A 5 -23.85 1.53 6.13
CA ASP A 5 -23.00 1.79 7.29
C ASP A 5 -21.53 1.36 7.06
N VAL A 6 -21.26 0.46 6.10
CA VAL A 6 -19.90 -0.03 5.83
C VAL A 6 -19.02 1.06 5.21
N SER A 7 -19.61 1.91 4.37
CA SER A 7 -18.88 3.01 3.72
C SER A 7 -18.44 4.08 4.71
N VAL A 8 -19.24 4.33 5.75
CA VAL A 8 -18.93 5.31 6.80
C VAL A 8 -17.88 4.75 7.76
N ALA A 9 -18.01 3.48 8.17
CA ALA A 9 -17.00 2.81 9.02
C ALA A 9 -15.60 2.80 8.36
N CYS A 10 -15.51 2.50 7.06
CA CYS A 10 -14.24 2.55 6.33
C CYS A 10 -13.57 3.94 6.36
N LEU A 11 -14.36 5.02 6.37
CA LEU A 11 -13.84 6.38 6.41
C LEU A 11 -13.34 6.78 7.81
N GLU A 12 -13.97 6.29 8.88
CA GLU A 12 -13.56 6.53 10.27
C GLU A 12 -12.28 5.77 10.65
N HIS A 13 -12.07 4.62 10.01
CA HIS A 13 -10.89 3.78 10.21
C HIS A 13 -9.71 4.14 9.31
N SER A 14 -9.77 5.22 8.52
CA SER A 14 -8.72 5.62 7.58
C SER A 14 -7.77 6.68 8.15
N PHE A 15 -6.51 6.63 7.73
CA PHE A 15 -5.50 7.65 8.03
C PHE A 15 -5.00 8.33 6.72
N PRO A 16 -4.83 9.66 6.70
CA PRO A 16 -5.17 10.62 7.76
C PRO A 16 -6.69 10.83 7.89
N PRO A 17 -7.18 11.20 9.08
CA PRO A 17 -8.52 11.75 9.21
C PRO A 17 -8.61 13.04 8.38
N ARG A 18 -9.71 13.22 7.62
CA ARG A 18 -9.92 14.19 6.50
C ARG A 18 -9.69 15.71 6.75
N ARG A 19 -8.83 16.15 7.68
CA ARG A 19 -8.64 17.58 8.05
C ARG A 19 -7.19 18.09 8.01
N VAL A 20 -6.34 17.65 7.09
CA VAL A 20 -4.98 18.22 6.96
C VAL A 20 -4.73 18.73 5.54
N ALA A 21 -4.39 20.02 5.45
CA ALA A 21 -4.12 20.73 4.20
C ALA A 21 -2.75 20.33 3.58
N ALA A 22 -2.64 20.50 2.26
CA ALA A 22 -1.50 20.10 1.43
C ALA A 22 -0.24 20.96 1.64
N ASN A 23 0.94 20.33 1.79
CA ASN A 23 2.29 20.92 1.65
C ASN A 23 3.38 19.81 1.65
N PRO A 24 4.65 20.09 1.27
CA PRO A 24 5.42 19.34 0.29
C PRO A 24 5.94 17.97 0.79
N ALA A 25 6.30 17.14 -0.19
CA ALA A 25 6.75 15.76 -0.04
C ALA A 25 7.93 15.59 0.94
N VAL A 26 7.83 14.55 1.78
CA VAL A 26 8.97 14.03 2.55
C VAL A 26 9.59 12.89 1.74
N GLN A 27 10.90 12.98 1.50
CA GLN A 27 11.66 11.89 0.92
C GLN A 27 12.09 10.95 2.03
N ASN A 28 11.97 9.64 1.82
CA ASN A 28 12.66 8.67 2.67
C ASN A 28 14.15 8.59 2.29
N ASN A 29 14.94 7.76 2.99
CA ASN A 29 16.38 7.59 2.72
C ASN A 29 16.71 7.10 1.30
N PHE A 30 15.70 6.67 0.54
CA PHE A 30 15.85 6.23 -0.84
C PHE A 30 15.48 7.33 -1.86
N GLY A 31 15.10 8.54 -1.43
CA GLY A 31 14.62 9.55 -2.37
C GLY A 31 13.27 9.21 -3.01
N VAL A 32 12.62 8.12 -2.56
CA VAL A 32 11.27 7.75 -2.97
C VAL A 32 10.33 8.77 -2.36
N VAL A 33 9.53 9.40 -3.22
CA VAL A 33 8.39 10.17 -2.75
C VAL A 33 7.41 9.16 -2.13
N LEU A 34 7.27 9.15 -0.80
CA LEU A 34 6.25 8.34 -0.09
C LEU A 34 4.81 8.77 -0.45
N TYR A 35 4.62 9.69 -1.41
CA TYR A 35 3.43 10.51 -1.60
C TYR A 35 3.11 10.70 -3.09
N SER A 36 1.83 10.87 -3.39
CA SER A 36 1.37 11.58 -4.58
C SER A 36 1.26 13.06 -4.24
N ALA A 37 1.68 13.96 -5.15
CA ALA A 37 1.82 15.41 -4.98
C ALA A 37 0.52 16.19 -4.66
N ALA A 38 -0.57 15.53 -4.26
CA ALA A 38 -1.88 16.12 -4.06
C ALA A 38 -2.28 16.30 -2.58
N ARG A 39 -1.56 15.72 -1.60
CA ARG A 39 -2.05 15.62 -0.21
C ARG A 39 -0.90 15.72 0.80
N GLY A 40 -1.15 16.42 1.91
CA GLY A 40 -0.13 17.08 2.73
C GLY A 40 0.76 16.18 3.60
N ARG A 41 1.68 16.84 4.32
CA ARG A 41 2.71 16.25 5.19
C ARG A 41 2.09 15.32 6.25
N LEU A 42 2.19 14.02 6.03
CA LEU A 42 1.96 13.01 7.06
C LEU A 42 3.29 12.63 7.69
N VAL A 43 3.44 12.91 8.98
CA VAL A 43 4.66 12.54 9.71
C VAL A 43 4.49 11.10 10.20
N VAL A 44 5.53 10.26 10.04
CA VAL A 44 5.58 8.88 10.57
C VAL A 44 5.10 8.81 12.03
N LYS A 45 5.49 9.80 12.83
CA LYS A 45 5.07 9.97 14.23
C LYS A 45 3.55 10.11 14.40
N ASP A 46 2.87 10.82 13.52
CA ASP A 46 1.42 11.03 13.59
C ASP A 46 0.67 9.73 13.32
N LEU A 47 1.13 8.95 12.34
CA LEU A 47 0.57 7.63 12.06
C LEU A 47 0.77 6.70 13.25
N ILE A 48 1.99 6.61 13.79
CA ILE A 48 2.28 5.75 14.94
C ILE A 48 1.38 6.13 16.11
N SER A 49 1.25 7.43 16.41
CA SER A 49 0.38 7.92 17.48
C SER A 49 -1.09 7.57 17.22
N TRP A 50 -1.56 7.74 15.98
CA TRP A 50 -2.93 7.41 15.57
C TRP A 50 -3.25 5.91 15.68
N LEU A 51 -2.28 5.06 15.35
CA LEU A 51 -2.36 3.59 15.48
C LEU A 51 -2.34 3.16 16.95
N THR A 52 -1.42 3.71 17.75
CA THR A 52 -1.31 3.41 19.18
C THR A 52 -2.57 3.81 19.94
N ALA A 53 -3.16 4.97 19.62
CA ALA A 53 -4.42 5.41 20.23
C ALA A 53 -5.64 4.52 19.91
N ARG A 54 -5.48 3.54 19.01
CA ARG A 54 -6.50 2.57 18.59
C ARG A 54 -6.12 1.13 18.95
N ASP A 55 -5.14 0.96 19.85
CA ASP A 55 -4.65 -0.36 20.29
C ASP A 55 -4.16 -1.26 19.14
N VAL A 56 -3.66 -0.65 18.05
CA VAL A 56 -3.08 -1.40 16.94
C VAL A 56 -1.68 -1.88 17.29
N ASN A 57 -1.47 -3.20 17.21
CA ASN A 57 -0.20 -3.86 17.44
C ASN A 57 0.58 -4.14 16.15
N PHE A 58 -0.13 -4.28 15.03
CA PHE A 58 0.45 -4.73 13.76
C PHE A 58 -0.08 -3.93 12.56
N VAL A 59 0.80 -3.62 11.62
CA VAL A 59 0.45 -3.04 10.31
C VAL A 59 0.79 -4.02 9.21
N ARG A 60 -0.23 -4.39 8.42
CA ARG A 60 -0.10 -5.28 7.26
C ARG A 60 0.18 -4.46 6.00
N VAL A 61 1.38 -4.56 5.45
CA VAL A 61 1.75 -3.89 4.20
C VAL A 61 1.39 -4.80 3.03
N GLY A 62 0.36 -4.42 2.29
CA GLY A 62 -0.19 -5.18 1.18
C GLY A 62 0.45 -4.84 -0.16
N ARG A 63 0.87 -5.87 -0.89
CA ARG A 63 1.33 -5.81 -2.28
C ARG A 63 0.46 -6.69 -3.16
N VAL A 64 0.23 -6.28 -4.39
CA VAL A 64 -0.43 -7.12 -5.40
C VAL A 64 0.64 -7.69 -6.32
N ASP A 65 0.71 -9.02 -6.43
CA ASP A 65 1.62 -9.68 -7.37
C ASP A 65 1.07 -9.67 -8.81
N SER A 66 1.84 -10.21 -9.77
CA SER A 66 1.43 -10.20 -11.18
C SER A 66 0.27 -11.17 -11.47
N GLY A 67 -0.03 -12.08 -10.53
CA GLY A 67 -1.20 -12.95 -10.56
C GLY A 67 -2.47 -12.27 -10.03
N GLY A 68 -2.39 -11.00 -9.61
CA GLY A 68 -3.53 -10.26 -9.06
C GLY A 68 -3.85 -10.62 -7.61
N VAL A 69 -2.95 -11.32 -6.91
CA VAL A 69 -3.16 -11.74 -5.52
C VAL A 69 -2.59 -10.68 -4.56
N LEU A 70 -3.43 -10.22 -3.63
CA LEU A 70 -2.97 -9.38 -2.52
C LEU A 70 -2.23 -10.25 -1.50
N ARG A 71 -0.95 -9.94 -1.28
CA ARG A 71 -0.09 -10.57 -0.27
C ARG A 71 0.35 -9.53 0.74
N VAL A 72 0.50 -9.94 2.00
CA VAL A 72 0.73 -9.02 3.10
C VAL A 72 1.94 -9.43 3.93
N GLU A 73 2.70 -8.43 4.35
CA GLU A 73 3.72 -8.57 5.38
C GLU A 73 3.28 -7.82 6.62
N ALA A 74 3.32 -8.46 7.78
CA ALA A 74 2.93 -7.83 9.03
C ALA A 74 4.17 -7.26 9.74
N GLN A 75 4.14 -5.96 10.05
CA GLN A 75 5.14 -5.30 10.89
C GLN A 75 4.51 -4.96 12.24
N THR A 76 5.25 -5.16 13.33
CA THR A 76 4.80 -4.66 14.64
C THR A 76 4.89 -3.13 14.66
N ILE A 77 4.06 -2.47 15.46
CA ILE A 77 4.10 -1.02 15.60
C ILE A 77 5.49 -0.52 16.06
N ARG A 78 6.22 -1.33 16.82
CA ARG A 78 7.61 -1.06 17.27
C ARG A 78 8.58 -0.94 16.09
N HIS A 79 8.42 -1.77 15.05
CA HIS A 79 9.31 -1.79 13.89
C HIS A 79 8.79 -0.96 12.71
N LEU A 80 7.56 -0.44 12.82
CA LEU A 80 6.92 0.32 11.76
C LEU A 80 7.72 1.57 11.35
N ALA A 81 8.29 2.31 12.31
CA ALA A 81 9.10 3.50 11.98
C ALA A 81 10.26 3.14 11.03
N SER A 82 11.00 2.07 11.35
CA SER A 82 12.09 1.58 10.50
C SER A 82 11.58 1.10 9.13
N ALA A 83 10.46 0.38 9.10
CA ALA A 83 9.85 -0.08 7.86
C ALA A 83 9.35 1.08 6.97
N LEU A 84 8.97 2.21 7.55
CA LEU A 84 8.54 3.41 6.82
C LEU A 84 9.71 4.22 6.31
N GLU A 85 10.78 4.32 7.10
CA GLU A 85 12.01 5.01 6.71
C GLU A 85 12.78 4.23 5.65
N ASN A 86 12.84 2.91 5.79
CA ASN A 86 13.71 2.05 5.00
C ASN A 86 12.97 1.16 3.98
N GLY A 87 11.64 1.10 4.01
CA GLY A 87 10.90 0.09 3.27
C GLY A 87 11.13 -1.33 3.81
N LEU A 88 10.38 -2.29 3.25
CA LEU A 88 10.52 -3.72 3.56
C LEU A 88 11.34 -4.39 2.45
N PRO A 89 12.46 -5.05 2.77
CA PRO A 89 13.27 -5.73 1.76
C PRO A 89 12.52 -6.93 1.18
N MET A 90 12.57 -7.07 -0.13
CA MET A 90 11.92 -8.14 -0.89
C MET A 90 12.85 -8.64 -1.99
N VAL A 91 12.69 -9.90 -2.38
CA VAL A 91 13.33 -10.44 -3.59
C VAL A 91 12.43 -10.24 -4.81
N PRO A 92 12.95 -10.01 -6.03
CA PRO A 92 12.13 -9.83 -7.23
C PRO A 92 11.12 -10.97 -7.49
N ALA A 93 11.49 -12.21 -7.16
CA ALA A 93 10.64 -13.40 -7.27
C ALA A 93 9.28 -13.31 -6.59
N VAL A 94 9.10 -12.42 -5.61
CA VAL A 94 7.79 -12.23 -4.96
C VAL A 94 6.70 -11.79 -5.94
N GLN A 95 7.09 -11.20 -7.08
CA GLN A 95 6.19 -10.75 -8.14
C GLN A 95 5.84 -11.86 -9.14
N ALA A 96 6.62 -12.95 -9.16
CA ALA A 96 6.40 -14.14 -9.98
C ALA A 96 5.66 -15.27 -9.22
N ALA A 97 5.13 -14.98 -8.02
CA ALA A 97 4.41 -15.96 -7.22
C ALA A 97 3.10 -16.40 -7.90
N LEU A 98 2.88 -17.71 -7.96
CA LEU A 98 1.66 -18.30 -8.50
C LEU A 98 0.53 -18.33 -7.45
N PRO A 99 -0.76 -18.31 -7.86
CA PRO A 99 -1.87 -18.34 -6.92
C PRO A 99 -1.95 -19.61 -6.06
N LEU A 100 -1.57 -20.77 -6.62
CA LEU A 100 -1.67 -22.09 -5.98
C LEU A 100 -0.33 -22.57 -5.41
N ASN A 101 0.50 -21.64 -4.94
CA ASN A 101 1.89 -21.85 -4.50
C ASN A 101 2.85 -22.13 -5.67
N GLY A 102 4.11 -21.72 -5.51
CA GLY A 102 5.14 -21.78 -6.54
C GLY A 102 5.53 -20.41 -7.08
N VAL A 103 6.61 -20.38 -7.87
CA VAL A 103 7.17 -19.18 -8.49
C VAL A 103 7.37 -19.50 -9.97
N ALA A 104 6.84 -18.68 -10.86
CA ALA A 104 7.07 -18.81 -12.29
C ALA A 104 8.54 -18.53 -12.61
N ASP A 105 9.12 -19.33 -13.51
CA ASP A 105 10.49 -19.12 -13.97
C ASP A 105 10.54 -17.95 -14.97
N ILE A 106 10.82 -16.77 -14.43
CA ILE A 106 10.94 -15.51 -15.18
C ILE A 106 12.33 -14.96 -14.86
N PRO A 107 13.26 -14.92 -15.85
CA PRO A 107 14.66 -14.55 -15.61
C PRO A 107 14.84 -13.23 -14.85
N GLU A 108 13.99 -12.24 -15.12
CA GLU A 108 14.04 -10.91 -14.50
C GLU A 108 13.47 -10.89 -13.07
N LEU A 109 12.67 -11.89 -12.70
CA LEU A 109 12.00 -12.01 -11.39
C LEU A 109 12.55 -13.20 -10.61
N SER A 110 13.87 -13.21 -10.42
CA SER A 110 14.56 -14.30 -9.71
C SER A 110 14.59 -14.10 -8.19
N ALA A 111 15.06 -15.11 -7.46
CA ALA A 111 15.33 -15.02 -6.03
C ALA A 111 16.61 -14.20 -5.70
N VAL A 112 17.35 -13.76 -6.71
CA VAL A 112 18.57 -12.95 -6.58
C VAL A 112 18.23 -11.47 -6.76
N GLY A 113 18.86 -10.63 -5.95
CA GLY A 113 18.66 -9.19 -5.95
C GLY A 113 17.71 -8.73 -4.85
N GLN A 114 17.48 -7.43 -4.80
CA GLN A 114 16.68 -6.79 -3.77
C GLN A 114 15.87 -5.64 -4.36
N VAL A 115 14.60 -5.60 -3.99
CA VAL A 115 13.69 -4.47 -4.19
C VAL A 115 13.06 -4.11 -2.85
N TRP A 116 12.54 -2.90 -2.72
CA TRP A 116 11.99 -2.40 -1.47
C TRP A 116 10.49 -2.16 -1.61
N LEU A 117 9.70 -2.79 -0.75
CA LEU A 117 8.28 -2.50 -0.62
C LEU A 117 8.10 -1.33 0.35
N VAL A 118 7.70 -0.19 -0.18
CA VAL A 118 7.54 1.05 0.56
C VAL A 118 6.06 1.24 0.92
N PRO A 119 5.69 1.31 2.21
CA PRO A 119 4.29 1.47 2.61
C PRO A 119 3.72 2.85 2.23
N ASP A 120 2.48 2.87 1.73
CA ASP A 120 1.71 4.07 1.44
C ASP A 120 0.75 4.38 2.60
N LEU A 121 1.05 5.44 3.34
CA LEU A 121 0.32 5.82 4.54
C LEU A 121 -1.07 6.39 4.27
N GLU A 122 -1.35 6.92 3.08
CA GLU A 122 -2.68 7.43 2.74
C GLU A 122 -3.70 6.30 2.59
N THR A 123 -3.20 5.09 2.38
CA THR A 123 -4.00 3.89 2.29
C THR A 123 -4.12 3.18 3.63
N ALA A 124 -3.56 3.73 4.71
CA ALA A 124 -3.58 3.09 6.02
C ALA A 124 -4.99 3.07 6.60
N ARG A 125 -5.45 1.89 7.03
CA ARG A 125 -6.74 1.68 7.68
C ARG A 125 -6.67 0.65 8.79
N VAL A 126 -7.36 0.89 9.91
CA VAL A 126 -7.62 -0.16 10.92
C VAL A 126 -8.58 -1.19 10.32
N LEU A 127 -8.33 -2.47 10.57
CA LEU A 127 -9.17 -3.54 10.05
C LEU A 127 -10.43 -3.69 10.92
N PRO A 128 -11.64 -3.50 10.37
CA PRO A 128 -12.86 -3.57 11.17
C PRO A 128 -13.10 -4.94 11.83
N TRP A 129 -12.64 -6.01 11.18
CA TRP A 129 -12.77 -7.39 11.66
C TRP A 129 -11.60 -7.85 12.54
N GLU A 130 -10.55 -7.03 12.68
CA GLU A 130 -9.37 -7.34 13.50
C GLU A 130 -8.79 -6.02 14.04
N PRO A 131 -9.39 -5.43 15.09
CA PRO A 131 -9.13 -4.04 15.48
C PRO A 131 -7.70 -3.75 15.96
N ASN A 132 -6.98 -4.76 16.45
CA ASN A 132 -5.57 -4.63 16.84
C ASN A 132 -4.61 -4.67 15.62
N HIS A 133 -5.14 -4.78 14.40
CA HIS A 133 -4.42 -4.75 13.14
C HIS A 133 -4.85 -3.55 12.30
N ALA A 134 -3.88 -2.91 11.65
CA ALA A 134 -4.10 -2.02 10.52
C ALA A 134 -3.52 -2.63 9.23
N SER A 135 -3.85 -2.02 8.10
CA SER A 135 -3.27 -2.36 6.81
C SER A 135 -3.01 -1.11 5.99
N CYS A 136 -1.96 -1.12 5.19
CA CYS A 136 -1.65 -0.14 4.14
C CYS A 136 -1.29 -0.90 2.85
N LEU A 137 -1.36 -0.25 1.70
CA LEU A 137 -0.78 -0.74 0.45
C LEU A 137 0.69 -0.33 0.39
N GLY A 138 1.49 -1.00 -0.44
CA GLY A 138 2.86 -0.61 -0.72
C GLY A 138 3.17 -0.50 -2.21
N SER A 139 4.19 0.29 -2.53
CA SER A 139 4.80 0.36 -3.85
C SER A 139 6.20 -0.25 -3.81
N PHE A 140 6.58 -0.95 -4.88
CA PHE A 140 7.95 -1.43 -5.04
C PHE A 140 8.84 -0.38 -5.67
N VAL A 141 10.06 -0.27 -5.14
CA VAL A 141 11.13 0.56 -5.69
C VAL A 141 12.42 -0.23 -5.82
N GLU A 142 13.28 0.19 -6.73
CA GLU A 142 14.64 -0.31 -6.87
C GLU A 142 15.57 0.34 -5.84
N THR A 143 16.80 -0.17 -5.79
CA THR A 143 17.90 0.50 -5.07
C THR A 143 18.09 1.91 -5.62
N GLY A 144 17.99 2.92 -4.75
CA GLY A 144 18.01 4.33 -5.15
C GLY A 144 16.61 4.96 -5.32
N GLY A 145 15.55 4.19 -5.06
CA GLY A 145 14.19 4.70 -4.86
C GLY A 145 13.39 5.01 -6.12
N THR A 146 13.88 4.61 -7.28
CA THR A 146 13.10 4.67 -8.51
C THR A 146 11.97 3.64 -8.47
N PRO A 147 10.74 3.98 -8.91
CA PRO A 147 9.65 3.02 -8.99
C PRO A 147 10.05 1.80 -9.84
N TRP A 148 9.93 0.61 -9.26
CA TRP A 148 10.34 -0.61 -9.94
C TRP A 148 9.41 -0.89 -11.13
N THR A 149 9.98 -1.30 -12.27
CA THR A 149 9.24 -1.52 -13.52
C THR A 149 8.14 -2.58 -13.39
N HIS A 150 8.35 -3.58 -12.52
CA HIS A 150 7.40 -4.66 -12.24
C HIS A 150 6.42 -4.35 -11.10
N CYS A 151 6.37 -3.11 -10.59
CA CYS A 151 5.38 -2.71 -9.61
C CYS A 151 4.02 -2.40 -10.28
N PRO A 152 2.94 -3.15 -10.00
CA PRO A 152 1.63 -2.89 -10.61
C PRO A 152 1.07 -1.52 -10.22
N ARG A 153 1.31 -1.07 -8.98
CA ARG A 153 0.84 0.24 -8.51
C ARG A 153 1.58 1.39 -9.20
N ALA A 154 2.90 1.27 -9.39
CA ALA A 154 3.66 2.27 -10.14
C ALA A 154 3.23 2.31 -11.62
N ALA A 155 2.85 1.16 -12.21
CA ALA A 155 2.29 1.14 -13.56
C ALA A 155 0.96 1.92 -13.64
N LEU A 156 0.08 1.76 -12.64
CA LEU A 156 -1.14 2.55 -12.51
C LEU A 156 -0.85 4.04 -12.35
N ASP A 157 0.08 4.41 -11.47
CA ASP A 157 0.47 5.80 -11.23
C ASP A 157 0.96 6.48 -12.52
N ARG A 158 1.77 5.78 -13.34
CA ARG A 158 2.19 6.27 -14.66
C ARG A 158 1.02 6.49 -15.61
N ALA A 159 0.06 5.57 -15.66
CA ALA A 159 -1.11 5.70 -16.51
C ALA A 159 -2.00 6.88 -16.09
N VAL A 160 -2.20 7.06 -14.78
CA VAL A 160 -2.96 8.21 -14.22
C VAL A 160 -2.23 9.53 -14.51
N ALA A 161 -0.91 9.58 -14.33
CA ALA A 161 -0.12 10.76 -14.65
C ALA A 161 -0.20 11.13 -16.14
N ALA A 162 -0.19 10.13 -17.04
CA ALA A 162 -0.33 10.35 -18.48
C ALA A 162 -1.71 10.92 -18.86
N LEU A 163 -2.78 10.53 -18.17
CA LEU A 163 -4.11 11.13 -18.31
C LEU A 163 -4.12 12.57 -17.78
N ALA A 164 -3.54 12.81 -16.61
CA ALA A 164 -3.47 14.14 -16.00
C ALA A 164 -2.71 15.15 -16.87
N ALA A 165 -1.61 14.73 -17.51
CA ALA A 165 -0.85 15.55 -18.47
C ALA A 165 -1.68 16.00 -19.68
N ARG A 166 -2.81 15.33 -19.94
CA ARG A 166 -3.78 15.66 -21.01
C ARG A 166 -5.01 16.39 -20.48
N GLY A 167 -4.99 16.83 -19.22
CA GLY A 167 -6.12 17.49 -18.56
C GLY A 167 -7.28 16.55 -18.22
N LEU A 168 -7.03 15.24 -18.15
CA LEU A 168 -8.07 14.23 -17.85
C LEU A 168 -7.92 13.68 -16.43
N VAL A 169 -9.04 13.38 -15.79
CA VAL A 169 -9.09 12.71 -14.48
C VAL A 169 -9.75 11.35 -14.64
N MET A 170 -9.11 10.30 -14.13
CA MET A 170 -9.69 8.96 -14.12
C MET A 170 -10.61 8.79 -12.91
N GLN A 171 -11.85 8.37 -13.16
CA GLN A 171 -12.79 7.94 -12.14
C GLN A 171 -13.19 6.49 -12.43
N ALA A 172 -12.99 5.61 -11.44
CA ALA A 172 -13.31 4.19 -11.57
C ALA A 172 -13.97 3.68 -10.29
N ALA A 173 -14.92 2.77 -10.44
CA ALA A 173 -15.55 2.04 -9.36
C ALA A 173 -15.68 0.57 -9.77
N PHE A 174 -15.34 -0.34 -8.86
CA PHE A 174 -15.38 -1.78 -9.10
C PHE A 174 -16.48 -2.41 -8.26
N ALA A 175 -17.33 -3.22 -8.91
CA ALA A 175 -18.34 -4.03 -8.23
C ALA A 175 -17.97 -5.51 -8.39
N ALA A 176 -17.61 -6.16 -7.28
CA ALA A 176 -17.33 -7.59 -7.27
C ALA A 176 -18.61 -8.38 -6.98
N ARG A 177 -18.88 -9.40 -7.79
CA ARG A 177 -19.86 -10.43 -7.44
C ARG A 177 -19.12 -11.54 -6.71
N ILE A 178 -19.56 -11.84 -5.49
CA ILE A 178 -19.01 -12.92 -4.67
C ILE A 178 -20.06 -14.02 -4.63
N HIS A 179 -19.66 -15.25 -4.97
CA HIS A 179 -20.49 -16.44 -4.79
C HIS A 179 -20.16 -17.03 -3.42
N ALA A 180 -21.12 -16.98 -2.49
CA ALA A 180 -21.01 -17.70 -1.23
C ALA A 180 -21.52 -19.14 -1.45
N PRO A 181 -20.82 -20.17 -0.95
CA PRO A 181 -21.35 -21.53 -0.95
C PRO A 181 -22.67 -21.56 -0.17
N ALA A 182 -23.57 -22.46 -0.57
CA ALA A 182 -24.79 -22.72 0.20
C ALA A 182 -24.42 -23.14 1.64
N PRO A 183 -25.22 -22.74 2.64
CA PRO A 183 -24.94 -23.02 4.06
C PRO A 183 -24.83 -24.52 4.37
#